data_AF-A0A2E3XLH2-F1
#
_entry.id   AF-A0A2E3XLH2-F1
#
_cell.length_a   1.000
_cell.length_b   1.000
_cell.length_c   1.000
_cell.angle_alpha   90.00
_cell.angle_beta   90.00
_cell.angle_gamma   90.00
#
_symmetry.space_group_name_H-M   'P 1'
#
loop_
_entity.id
_entity.type
_entity.pdbx_description
1 polymer ?
#
loop_
_entity_poly.entity_id
_entity_poly.type
_entity_poly.pdbx_seq_one_letter_code
_entity_poly.pdbx_strand_id
1 'polypeptide(L)'
;MELGIFGSSRNIDDLKKQVQEARDLGYATFWTPQIFNLDALTALAVVAESVEGIRLGTSVIPTYPRHPMMLAQQALTVNQVSNGRLDLGIGLSHKPVVEGMWGISFDAPVGHMSDYLQILMALLHEGTISYGGKHLTSRGGIDVPADPPPVLVAALGPQMLKLVGRIADGTVTWMTGPETIRNHISPVINASAEEAGRPIPKVITAVPVCITSDSDLAEEYAKRDFGFYGDLPSYRAMLEREGLANSWDIALSGSFEQVAEGLQNYADAGGTQVVAAIYGPDEDRERTISELAQLIR
;
A
#
# COMPACT_ATOMS: atom_id res chain seq x y z
N MET A 1 3.13 8.71 15.95
CA MET A 1 3.17 7.95 14.69
C MET A 1 1.86 7.20 14.56
N GLU A 2 1.19 7.27 13.41
CA GLU A 2 0.04 6.40 13.15
C GLU A 2 0.57 5.04 12.68
N LEU A 3 0.30 3.98 13.46
CA LEU A 3 0.83 2.64 13.21
C LEU A 3 -0.26 1.73 12.66
N GLY A 4 -0.03 1.21 11.45
CA GLY A 4 -0.82 0.16 10.83
C GLY A 4 -0.08 -1.18 10.82
N ILE A 5 -0.81 -2.23 10.48
CA ILE A 5 -0.25 -3.56 10.29
C ILE A 5 -0.65 -4.12 8.93
N PHE A 6 0.26 -4.88 8.31
CA PHE A 6 0.01 -5.57 7.06
C PHE A 6 -0.20 -7.05 7.32
N GLY A 7 -1.21 -7.63 6.69
CA GLY A 7 -1.50 -9.05 6.79
C GLY A 7 -2.12 -9.60 5.51
N SER A 8 -2.04 -10.92 5.36
CA SER A 8 -2.70 -11.64 4.28
C SER A 8 -2.96 -13.08 4.70
N SER A 9 -3.96 -13.71 4.08
CA SER A 9 -4.28 -15.10 4.33
C SER A 9 -4.80 -15.79 3.07
N ARG A 10 -4.73 -17.12 3.05
CA ARG A 10 -5.41 -17.97 2.06
C ARG A 10 -6.83 -18.34 2.48
N ASN A 11 -7.19 -18.06 3.73
CA ASN A 11 -8.47 -18.40 4.33
C ASN A 11 -9.12 -17.14 4.91
N ILE A 12 -10.42 -16.96 4.64
CA ILE A 12 -11.15 -15.75 5.02
C ILE A 12 -11.36 -15.63 6.54
N ASP A 13 -11.55 -16.74 7.24
CA ASP A 13 -11.71 -16.74 8.70
C ASP A 13 -10.41 -16.36 9.41
N ASP A 14 -9.27 -16.79 8.87
CA ASP A 14 -7.97 -16.40 9.41
C ASP A 14 -7.65 -14.93 9.12
N LEU A 15 -8.01 -14.41 7.94
CA LEU A 15 -7.91 -12.97 7.67
C LEU A 15 -8.77 -12.18 8.67
N LYS A 16 -10.00 -12.62 8.90
CA LYS A 16 -10.91 -12.00 9.88
C LYS A 16 -10.29 -11.98 11.28
N LYS A 17 -9.69 -13.09 11.73
CA LYS A 17 -8.98 -13.15 13.02
C LYS A 17 -7.83 -12.15 13.08
N GLN A 18 -6.99 -12.08 12.04
CA GLN A 18 -5.87 -11.11 11.98
C GLN A 18 -6.36 -9.66 12.08
N VAL A 19 -7.43 -9.30 11.36
CA VAL A 19 -8.01 -7.94 11.40
C VAL A 19 -8.62 -7.65 12.77
N GLN A 20 -9.28 -8.64 13.38
CA GLN A 20 -9.85 -8.48 14.72
C GLN A 20 -8.76 -8.34 15.80
N GLU A 21 -7.71 -9.14 15.74
CA GLU A 21 -6.54 -9.01 16.63
C GLU A 21 -5.88 -7.64 16.48
N ALA A 22 -5.66 -7.18 15.25
CA ALA A 22 -5.10 -5.86 14.99
C ALA A 22 -5.95 -4.74 15.61
N ARG A 23 -7.28 -4.82 15.47
CA ARG A 23 -8.20 -3.88 16.12
C ARG A 23 -8.10 -3.94 17.63
N ASP A 24 -8.12 -5.14 18.21
CA ASP A 24 -8.14 -5.33 19.67
C ASP A 24 -6.83 -4.88 20.32
N LEU A 25 -5.71 -4.94 19.58
CA LEU A 25 -4.41 -4.38 19.96
C LEU A 25 -4.28 -2.87 19.72
N GLY A 26 -5.24 -2.25 19.02
CA GLY A 26 -5.31 -0.81 18.81
C GLY A 26 -4.67 -0.28 17.52
N TYR A 27 -4.25 -1.13 16.59
CA TYR A 27 -3.70 -0.68 15.30
C TYR A 27 -4.70 0.19 14.54
N ALA A 28 -4.22 1.29 13.95
CA ALA A 28 -5.07 2.28 13.28
C ALA A 28 -5.67 1.73 11.97
N THR A 29 -4.87 0.96 11.23
CA THR A 29 -5.24 0.37 9.94
C THR A 29 -4.72 -1.05 9.80
N PHE A 30 -5.48 -1.88 9.10
CA PHE A 30 -5.02 -3.16 8.57
C PHE A 30 -4.89 -3.09 7.03
N TRP A 31 -3.73 -3.45 6.49
CA TRP A 31 -3.45 -3.42 5.05
C TRP A 31 -3.31 -4.83 4.48
N THR A 32 -3.99 -5.11 3.37
CA THR A 32 -3.87 -6.39 2.65
C THR A 32 -3.46 -6.18 1.19
N PRO A 33 -2.51 -6.97 0.67
CA PRO A 33 -2.13 -6.91 -0.74
C PRO A 33 -3.14 -7.70 -1.60
N GLN A 34 -3.22 -7.37 -2.89
CA GLN A 34 -3.75 -8.31 -3.89
C GLN A 34 -2.61 -9.07 -4.54
N ILE A 35 -2.42 -10.31 -4.11
CA ILE A 35 -1.43 -11.23 -4.67
C ILE A 35 -2.12 -12.52 -5.09
N PHE A 36 -1.45 -13.67 -4.97
CA PHE A 36 -1.93 -14.97 -5.44
C PHE A 36 -2.88 -15.69 -4.47
N ASN A 37 -3.32 -15.03 -3.41
CA ASN A 37 -4.27 -15.56 -2.42
C ASN A 37 -5.66 -14.93 -2.61
N LEU A 38 -6.39 -14.67 -1.53
CA LEU A 38 -7.75 -14.11 -1.59
C LEU A 38 -7.80 -12.82 -2.41
N ASP A 39 -8.91 -12.60 -3.10
CA ASP A 39 -9.19 -11.28 -3.70
C ASP A 39 -9.40 -10.25 -2.58
N ALA A 40 -8.56 -9.22 -2.56
CA ALA A 40 -8.43 -8.29 -1.44
C ALA A 40 -9.72 -7.51 -1.19
N LEU A 41 -10.33 -6.91 -2.22
CA LEU A 41 -11.57 -6.14 -2.03
C LEU A 41 -12.75 -7.04 -1.62
N THR A 42 -12.85 -8.23 -2.22
CA THR A 42 -13.88 -9.20 -1.83
C THR A 42 -13.68 -9.66 -0.38
N ALA A 43 -12.45 -9.96 0.03
CA ALA A 43 -12.14 -10.37 1.39
C ALA A 43 -12.38 -9.25 2.40
N LEU A 44 -11.98 -8.01 2.07
CA LEU A 44 -12.23 -6.85 2.93
C LEU A 44 -13.72 -6.54 3.09
N ALA A 45 -14.57 -6.76 2.07
CA ALA A 45 -16.02 -6.62 2.24
C ALA A 45 -16.56 -7.57 3.32
N VAL A 46 -16.19 -8.85 3.25
CA VAL A 46 -16.62 -9.88 4.23
C VAL A 46 -16.08 -9.58 5.62
N VAL A 47 -14.82 -9.17 5.73
CA VAL A 47 -14.22 -8.84 7.01
C VAL A 47 -14.84 -7.57 7.60
N ALA A 48 -15.06 -6.54 6.79
CA ALA A 48 -15.59 -5.26 7.23
C ALA A 48 -16.97 -5.38 7.89
N GLU A 49 -17.83 -6.28 7.40
CA GLU A 49 -19.14 -6.56 7.98
C GLU A 49 -19.06 -7.13 9.40
N SER A 50 -17.96 -7.83 9.72
CA SER A 50 -17.81 -8.55 10.99
C SER A 50 -16.78 -7.97 11.95
N VAL A 51 -15.92 -7.08 11.48
CA VAL A 51 -14.92 -6.38 12.29
C VAL A 51 -15.06 -4.88 12.06
N GLU A 52 -15.74 -4.22 13.00
CA GLU A 52 -15.93 -2.77 13.03
C GLU A 52 -14.73 -2.04 13.64
N GLY A 53 -14.62 -0.72 13.44
CA GLY A 53 -13.70 0.17 14.16
C GLY A 53 -12.32 0.38 13.52
N ILE A 54 -11.70 -0.64 12.93
CA ILE A 54 -10.38 -0.51 12.28
C ILE A 54 -10.52 -0.10 10.82
N ARG A 55 -9.65 0.80 10.33
CA ARG A 55 -9.58 1.16 8.90
C ARG A 55 -8.91 0.03 8.09
N LEU A 56 -9.34 -0.14 6.85
CA LEU A 56 -8.93 -1.25 5.99
C LEU A 56 -8.29 -0.70 4.71
N GLY A 57 -7.06 -1.09 4.45
CA GLY A 57 -6.29 -0.63 3.30
C GLY A 57 -5.95 -1.74 2.31
N THR A 58 -5.88 -1.40 1.02
CA THR A 58 -5.30 -2.31 0.01
C THR A 58 -3.88 -1.89 -0.34
N SER A 59 -2.94 -2.83 -0.46
CA SER A 59 -1.51 -2.51 -0.67
C SER A 59 -0.82 -3.49 -1.65
N VAL A 60 -1.14 -3.50 -2.94
CA VAL A 60 -2.13 -2.67 -3.66
C VAL A 60 -2.92 -3.51 -4.65
N ILE A 61 -4.06 -3.00 -5.12
CA ILE A 61 -4.84 -3.61 -6.21
C ILE A 61 -4.15 -3.33 -7.57
N PRO A 62 -3.79 -4.35 -8.37
CA PRO A 62 -3.22 -4.14 -9.70
C PRO A 62 -4.20 -3.48 -10.67
N THR A 63 -3.73 -2.45 -11.39
CA THR A 63 -4.55 -1.69 -12.33
C THR A 63 -4.69 -2.35 -13.71
N TYR A 64 -3.71 -3.14 -14.15
CA TYR A 64 -3.75 -3.77 -15.48
C TYR A 64 -4.87 -4.81 -15.68
N PRO A 65 -5.15 -5.73 -14.74
CA PRO A 65 -6.15 -6.77 -14.97
C PRO A 65 -7.60 -6.28 -14.78
N ARG A 66 -7.84 -5.01 -14.41
CA ARG A 66 -9.18 -4.51 -14.09
C ARG A 66 -9.40 -3.12 -14.66
N HIS A 67 -10.48 -2.95 -15.42
CA HIS A 67 -10.88 -1.63 -15.91
C HIS A 67 -11.24 -0.68 -14.74
N PRO A 68 -10.86 0.61 -14.77
CA PRO A 68 -11.08 1.56 -13.66
C PRO A 68 -12.56 1.73 -13.27
N MET A 69 -13.48 1.60 -14.23
CA MET A 69 -14.92 1.61 -13.93
C MET A 69 -15.37 0.45 -13.03
N MET A 70 -14.81 -0.74 -13.24
CA MET A 70 -15.13 -1.90 -12.40
C MET A 70 -14.53 -1.70 -11.01
N LEU A 71 -13.31 -1.17 -10.92
CA LEU A 71 -12.69 -0.88 -9.64
C LEU A 71 -13.46 0.19 -8.85
N ALA A 72 -13.97 1.22 -9.51
CA ALA A 72 -14.79 2.25 -8.87
C ALA A 72 -16.05 1.65 -8.21
N GLN A 73 -16.77 0.77 -8.91
CA GLN A 73 -17.93 0.06 -8.36
C GLN A 73 -17.54 -0.81 -7.16
N GLN A 74 -16.46 -1.58 -7.28
CA GLN A 74 -15.98 -2.44 -6.20
C GLN A 74 -15.58 -1.62 -4.96
N ALA A 75 -14.84 -0.53 -5.15
CA ALA A 75 -14.37 0.33 -4.08
C ALA A 75 -15.53 1.03 -3.35
N LEU A 76 -16.50 1.60 -4.08
CA LEU A 76 -17.69 2.21 -3.47
C LEU A 76 -18.52 1.17 -2.71
N THR A 77 -18.68 -0.03 -3.26
CA THR A 77 -19.43 -1.11 -2.59
C THR A 77 -18.76 -1.52 -1.28
N VAL A 78 -17.44 -1.72 -1.29
CA VAL A 78 -16.67 -2.05 -0.08
C VAL A 78 -16.69 -0.88 0.92
N ASN A 79 -16.62 0.36 0.44
CA ASN A 79 -16.66 1.53 1.32
C ASN A 79 -18.05 1.69 1.97
N GLN A 80 -19.12 1.32 1.27
CA GLN A 80 -20.48 1.25 1.82
C GLN A 80 -20.56 0.21 2.94
N VAL A 81 -20.12 -1.04 2.68
CA VAL A 81 -20.13 -2.14 3.67
C VAL A 81 -19.27 -1.81 4.88
N SER A 82 -18.15 -1.13 4.67
CA SER A 82 -17.21 -0.78 5.73
C SER A 82 -17.55 0.53 6.44
N ASN A 83 -18.62 1.24 6.08
CA ASN A 83 -18.98 2.55 6.62
C ASN A 83 -17.84 3.58 6.52
N GLY A 84 -17.25 3.74 5.34
CA GLY A 84 -16.21 4.76 5.09
C GLY A 84 -14.80 4.39 5.58
N ARG A 85 -14.56 3.13 5.92
CA ARG A 85 -13.29 2.66 6.50
C ARG A 85 -12.27 2.18 5.47
N LEU A 86 -12.59 2.20 4.17
CA LEU A 86 -11.66 1.77 3.13
C LEU A 86 -10.64 2.87 2.79
N ASP A 87 -9.36 2.50 2.71
CA ASP A 87 -8.28 3.22 2.02
C ASP A 87 -7.89 2.42 0.78
N LEU A 88 -8.23 2.91 -0.42
CA LEU A 88 -8.02 2.19 -1.68
C LEU A 88 -6.61 2.41 -2.21
N GLY A 89 -5.68 1.51 -1.90
CA GLY A 89 -4.37 1.49 -2.55
C GLY A 89 -4.36 0.69 -3.85
N ILE A 90 -3.89 1.32 -4.92
CA ILE A 90 -3.76 0.77 -6.28
C ILE A 90 -2.33 0.83 -6.80
N GLY A 91 -1.99 0.03 -7.80
CA GLY A 91 -0.69 0.13 -8.44
C GLY A 91 -0.54 -0.69 -9.69
N LEU A 92 0.59 -0.51 -10.35
CA LEU A 92 0.85 -1.10 -11.67
C LEU A 92 1.19 -2.59 -11.62
N SER A 93 1.50 -3.15 -10.45
CA SER A 93 2.29 -4.40 -10.35
C SER A 93 3.69 -4.22 -10.96
N HIS A 94 4.33 -5.33 -11.34
CA HIS A 94 5.69 -5.35 -11.89
C HIS A 94 5.68 -5.93 -13.31
N LYS A 95 6.55 -5.42 -14.18
CA LYS A 95 6.66 -5.86 -15.58
C LYS A 95 6.72 -7.39 -15.75
N PRO A 96 7.51 -8.16 -14.97
CA PRO A 96 7.52 -9.62 -15.10
C PRO A 96 6.16 -10.28 -14.82
N VAL A 97 5.36 -9.71 -13.92
CA VAL A 97 4.01 -10.18 -13.64
C VAL A 97 3.06 -9.78 -14.77
N VAL A 98 3.06 -8.51 -15.15
CA VAL A 98 2.09 -7.97 -16.12
C VAL A 98 2.29 -8.59 -17.51
N GLU A 99 3.52 -8.61 -18.02
CA GLU A 99 3.83 -9.19 -19.33
C GLU A 99 3.99 -10.70 -19.26
N GLY A 100 4.78 -11.18 -18.29
CA GLY A 100 5.19 -12.59 -18.24
C GLY A 100 4.11 -13.53 -17.74
N MET A 101 3.26 -13.08 -16.81
CA MET A 101 2.20 -13.92 -16.23
C MET A 101 0.82 -13.63 -16.82
N TRP A 102 0.46 -12.35 -16.99
CA TRP A 102 -0.87 -11.98 -17.47
C TRP A 102 -0.95 -11.77 -18.99
N GLY A 103 0.20 -11.66 -19.68
CA GLY A 103 0.24 -11.44 -21.13
C GLY A 103 -0.27 -10.07 -21.55
N ILE A 104 -0.23 -9.08 -20.66
CA ILE A 104 -0.67 -7.70 -20.90
C ILE A 104 0.56 -6.82 -21.17
N SER A 105 0.47 -5.89 -22.12
CA SER A 105 1.56 -4.93 -22.37
C SER A 105 1.78 -4.02 -21.15
N PHE A 106 3.04 -3.88 -20.72
CA PHE A 106 3.46 -2.93 -19.68
C PHE A 106 4.04 -1.64 -20.29
N ASP A 107 3.65 -1.30 -21.53
CA ASP A 107 4.13 -0.10 -22.19
C ASP A 107 3.54 1.17 -21.56
N ALA A 108 4.37 2.22 -21.50
CA ALA A 108 4.01 3.54 -20.98
C ALA A 108 3.23 3.51 -19.64
N PRO A 109 3.78 2.91 -18.57
CA PRO A 109 3.08 2.68 -17.31
C PRO A 109 2.56 3.96 -16.63
N VAL A 110 3.27 5.09 -16.81
CA VAL A 110 2.82 6.41 -16.33
C VAL A 110 1.58 6.89 -17.12
N GLY A 111 1.54 6.64 -18.43
CA GLY A 111 0.40 6.96 -19.28
C GLY A 111 -0.81 6.10 -18.93
N HIS A 112 -0.61 4.80 -18.70
CA HIS A 112 -1.65 3.89 -18.18
C HIS A 112 -2.25 4.42 -16.87
N MET A 113 -1.41 4.69 -15.87
CA MET A 113 -1.89 5.18 -14.57
C MET A 113 -2.58 6.55 -14.68
N SER A 114 -2.10 7.43 -15.57
CA SER A 114 -2.74 8.72 -15.82
C SER A 114 -4.17 8.55 -16.31
N ASP A 115 -4.38 7.77 -17.37
CA ASP A 115 -5.72 7.52 -17.89
C ASP A 115 -6.59 6.77 -16.86
N TYR A 116 -5.98 5.85 -16.10
CA TYR A 116 -6.66 5.08 -15.05
C TYR A 116 -7.22 5.99 -13.96
N LEU A 117 -6.40 6.91 -13.43
CA LEU A 117 -6.80 7.85 -12.39
C LEU A 117 -7.85 8.85 -12.89
N GLN A 118 -7.72 9.34 -14.13
CA GLN A 118 -8.73 10.25 -14.70
C GLN A 118 -10.11 9.60 -14.75
N ILE A 119 -10.18 8.31 -15.11
CA ILE A 119 -11.44 7.57 -15.13
C ILE A 119 -11.90 7.23 -13.70
N LEU A 120 -11.01 6.71 -12.86
CA LEU A 120 -11.33 6.25 -11.51
C LEU A 120 -11.83 7.40 -10.64
N MET A 121 -11.11 8.52 -10.59
CA MET A 121 -11.48 9.66 -9.74
C MET A 121 -12.82 10.27 -10.16
N ALA A 122 -13.06 10.44 -11.47
CA ALA A 122 -14.33 10.95 -11.96
C ALA A 122 -15.50 10.02 -11.60
N LEU A 123 -15.34 8.70 -11.74
CA LEU A 123 -16.38 7.75 -11.36
C LEU A 123 -16.62 7.69 -9.84
N LEU A 124 -15.57 7.82 -9.03
CA LEU A 124 -15.69 7.84 -7.57
C LEU A 124 -16.39 9.09 -7.05
N HIS A 125 -16.09 10.27 -7.61
CA HIS A 125 -16.58 11.56 -7.09
C HIS A 125 -17.82 12.10 -7.83
N GLU A 126 -17.96 11.81 -9.13
CA GLU A 126 -19.01 12.38 -9.99
C GLU A 126 -20.00 11.32 -10.48
N GLY A 127 -19.69 10.03 -10.32
CA GLY A 127 -20.54 8.90 -10.73
C GLY A 127 -20.64 8.69 -12.25
N THR A 128 -20.13 9.61 -13.08
CA THR A 128 -20.20 9.52 -14.54
C THR A 128 -18.89 9.94 -15.19
N ILE A 129 -18.63 9.48 -16.42
CA ILE A 129 -17.42 9.81 -17.16
C ILE A 129 -17.65 9.75 -18.68
N SER A 130 -16.97 10.63 -19.40
CA SER A 130 -16.76 10.55 -20.84
C SER A 130 -15.32 10.92 -21.14
N TYR A 131 -14.42 9.94 -21.04
CA TYR A 131 -12.98 10.11 -21.21
C TYR A 131 -12.44 9.22 -22.33
N GLY A 132 -11.67 9.78 -23.25
CA GLY A 132 -11.01 9.06 -24.35
C GLY A 132 -9.50 9.25 -24.27
N GLY A 133 -8.85 8.53 -23.36
CA GLY A 133 -7.41 8.55 -23.18
C GLY A 133 -6.67 7.74 -24.23
N LYS A 134 -5.34 7.87 -24.22
CA LYS A 134 -4.45 7.18 -25.17
C LYS A 134 -4.36 5.67 -24.88
N HIS A 135 -4.45 5.29 -23.62
CA HIS A 135 -4.28 3.95 -23.09
C HIS A 135 -5.63 3.35 -22.65
N LEU A 136 -6.52 4.16 -22.08
CA LEU A 136 -7.84 3.72 -21.62
C LEU A 136 -8.94 4.69 -22.02
N THR A 137 -10.15 4.15 -22.24
CA THR A 137 -11.35 4.91 -22.57
C THR A 137 -12.48 4.46 -21.66
N SER A 138 -13.31 5.40 -21.21
CA SER A 138 -14.54 5.07 -20.50
C SER A 138 -15.67 6.06 -20.83
N ARG A 139 -16.88 5.53 -20.92
CA ARG A 139 -18.13 6.25 -21.22
C ARG A 139 -19.23 5.64 -20.33
N GLY A 140 -20.05 6.47 -19.70
CA GLY A 140 -21.19 6.03 -18.91
C GLY A 140 -21.05 6.42 -17.45
N GLY A 141 -21.71 5.69 -16.56
CA GLY A 141 -21.70 5.98 -15.13
C GLY A 141 -22.01 4.77 -14.27
N ILE A 142 -21.84 4.96 -12.98
CA ILE A 142 -22.07 4.00 -11.91
C ILE A 142 -22.94 4.68 -10.84
N ASP A 143 -23.79 3.92 -10.17
CA ASP A 143 -24.72 4.44 -9.18
C ASP A 143 -24.66 3.56 -7.92
N VAL A 144 -23.59 3.76 -7.14
CA VAL A 144 -23.38 3.11 -5.85
C VAL A 144 -23.41 4.20 -4.78
N PRO A 145 -24.42 4.24 -3.89
CA PRO A 145 -24.63 5.34 -2.95
C PRO A 145 -23.68 5.22 -1.74
N ALA A 146 -22.42 5.61 -1.94
CA ALA A 146 -21.39 5.64 -0.91
C ALA A 146 -20.45 6.83 -1.13
N ASP A 147 -19.88 7.35 -0.04
CA ASP A 147 -18.79 8.30 -0.16
C ASP A 147 -17.55 7.62 -0.79
N PRO A 148 -16.76 8.34 -1.58
CA PRO A 148 -15.55 7.79 -2.18
C PRO A 148 -14.47 7.52 -1.12
N PRO A 149 -13.80 6.35 -1.15
CA PRO A 149 -12.64 6.11 -0.30
C PRO A 149 -11.43 6.93 -0.80
N PRO A 150 -10.46 7.26 0.08
CA PRO A 150 -9.18 7.81 -0.36
C PRO A 150 -8.48 6.86 -1.35
N VAL A 151 -7.92 7.42 -2.42
CA VAL A 151 -7.17 6.68 -3.43
C VAL A 151 -5.68 6.92 -3.25
N LEU A 152 -4.93 5.85 -3.00
CA LEU A 152 -3.49 5.87 -2.81
C LEU A 152 -2.82 5.05 -3.91
N VAL A 153 -1.69 5.52 -4.42
CA VAL A 153 -1.02 4.87 -5.56
C VAL A 153 0.36 4.38 -5.15
N ALA A 154 0.71 3.13 -5.46
CA ALA A 154 2.08 2.66 -5.31
C ALA A 154 3.00 3.39 -6.30
N ALA A 155 3.67 4.45 -5.82
CA ALA A 155 4.49 5.34 -6.62
C ALA A 155 5.86 5.57 -5.98
N LEU A 156 6.91 5.28 -6.73
CA LEU A 156 8.31 5.49 -6.32
C LEU A 156 9.05 6.45 -7.26
N GLY A 157 8.78 6.37 -8.57
CA GLY A 157 9.44 7.20 -9.57
C GLY A 157 8.92 8.65 -9.60
N PRO A 158 9.78 9.65 -9.94
CA PRO A 158 9.42 11.06 -9.88
C PRO A 158 8.23 11.45 -10.77
N GLN A 159 8.10 10.84 -11.95
CA GLN A 159 6.96 11.12 -12.83
C GLN A 159 5.65 10.61 -12.23
N MET A 160 5.67 9.44 -11.58
CA MET A 160 4.50 8.88 -10.93
C MET A 160 4.13 9.68 -9.68
N LEU A 161 5.11 10.06 -8.85
CA LEU A 161 4.86 10.90 -7.66
C LEU A 161 4.23 12.25 -8.05
N LYS A 162 4.71 12.88 -9.12
CA LYS A 162 4.09 14.10 -9.66
C LYS A 162 2.66 13.86 -10.15
N LEU A 163 2.39 12.73 -10.81
CA LEU A 163 1.03 12.37 -11.21
C LEU A 163 0.12 12.23 -9.99
N VAL A 164 0.57 11.50 -8.97
CA VAL A 164 -0.16 11.23 -7.74
C VAL A 164 -0.47 12.54 -7.00
N GLY A 165 0.53 13.41 -6.79
CA GLY A 165 0.33 14.69 -6.10
C GLY A 165 -0.74 15.57 -6.76
N ARG A 166 -0.93 15.48 -8.09
CA ARG A 166 -1.99 16.24 -8.79
C ARG A 166 -3.38 15.61 -8.71
N ILE A 167 -3.50 14.30 -8.56
CA ILE A 167 -4.76 13.59 -8.86
C ILE A 167 -5.28 12.73 -7.70
N ALA A 168 -4.41 12.09 -6.93
CA ALA A 168 -4.76 11.13 -5.90
C ALA A 168 -4.52 11.68 -4.48
N ASP A 169 -4.90 10.91 -3.46
CA ASP A 169 -4.85 11.32 -2.06
C ASP A 169 -3.52 10.98 -1.38
N GLY A 170 -2.63 10.23 -2.05
CA GLY A 170 -1.35 9.83 -1.50
C GLY A 170 -0.68 8.66 -2.20
N THR A 171 0.40 8.19 -1.58
CA THR A 171 1.20 7.04 -2.04
C THR A 171 1.27 5.96 -0.97
N VAL A 172 1.33 4.69 -1.40
CA VAL A 172 1.67 3.55 -0.56
C VAL A 172 3.02 3.01 -1.04
N THR A 173 4.06 3.13 -0.22
CA THR A 173 5.37 2.57 -0.53
C THR A 173 5.52 1.21 0.12
N TRP A 174 6.30 0.35 -0.54
CA TRP A 174 6.74 -0.94 0.00
C TRP A 174 8.26 -0.93 -0.01
N MET A 175 8.88 -1.34 1.09
CA MET A 175 10.34 -1.50 1.20
C MET A 175 11.14 -0.30 0.67
N THR A 176 10.76 0.90 1.11
CA THR A 176 11.40 2.16 0.71
C THR A 176 11.88 2.86 1.95
N GLY A 177 13.19 2.97 2.14
CA GLY A 177 13.80 3.45 3.38
C GLY A 177 13.57 4.93 3.69
N PRO A 178 13.89 5.36 4.92
CA PRO A 178 13.58 6.70 5.41
C PRO A 178 14.33 7.81 4.66
N GLU A 179 15.55 7.58 4.14
CA GLU A 179 16.26 8.61 3.38
C GLU A 179 15.55 8.94 2.06
N THR A 180 15.00 7.92 1.41
CA THR A 180 14.22 8.05 0.18
C THR A 180 12.89 8.70 0.46
N ILE A 181 12.23 8.36 1.58
CA ILE A 181 11.00 9.05 1.99
C ILE A 181 11.29 10.55 2.18
N ARG A 182 12.33 10.88 2.95
CA ARG A 182 12.69 12.26 3.32
C ARG A 182 13.15 13.11 2.15
N ASN A 183 14.03 12.57 1.32
CA ASN A 183 14.77 13.35 0.32
C ASN A 183 14.15 13.24 -1.08
N HIS A 184 13.20 12.32 -1.31
CA HIS A 184 12.63 12.06 -2.63
C HIS A 184 11.11 11.92 -2.64
N ILE A 185 10.51 10.98 -1.89
CA ILE A 185 9.07 10.72 -1.96
C ILE A 185 8.26 11.93 -1.47
N SER A 186 8.44 12.31 -0.21
CA SER A 186 7.64 13.36 0.44
C SER A 186 7.83 14.73 -0.23
N PRO A 187 9.07 15.19 -0.56
CA PRO A 187 9.23 16.48 -1.23
C PRO A 187 8.59 16.52 -2.63
N VAL A 188 8.74 15.46 -3.43
CA VAL A 188 8.26 15.46 -4.82
C VAL A 188 6.73 15.41 -4.89
N ILE A 189 6.10 14.56 -4.06
CA ILE A 189 4.63 14.43 -4.05
C ILE A 189 3.97 15.69 -3.47
N ASN A 190 4.55 16.28 -2.41
CA ASN A 190 4.02 17.48 -1.75
C ASN A 190 4.13 18.70 -2.67
N ALA A 191 5.28 18.92 -3.31
CA ALA A 191 5.45 20.03 -4.26
C ALA A 191 4.44 19.94 -5.41
N SER A 192 4.20 18.73 -5.92
CA SER A 192 3.24 18.54 -7.01
C SER A 192 1.78 18.73 -6.58
N ALA A 193 1.45 18.47 -5.30
CA ALA A 193 0.12 18.74 -4.76
C ALA A 193 -0.08 20.24 -4.50
N GLU A 194 0.93 20.92 -3.97
CA GLU A 194 0.94 22.37 -3.79
C GLU A 194 0.74 23.10 -5.12
N GLU A 195 1.48 22.73 -6.17
CA GLU A 195 1.32 23.27 -7.53
C GLU A 195 -0.10 23.08 -8.08
N ALA A 196 -0.79 22.03 -7.65
CA ALA A 196 -2.17 21.72 -8.06
C ALA A 196 -3.24 22.33 -7.12
N GLY A 197 -2.85 23.04 -6.07
CA GLY A 197 -3.77 23.59 -5.06
C GLY A 197 -4.49 22.52 -4.24
N ARG A 198 -3.85 21.36 -4.03
CA ARG A 198 -4.41 20.22 -3.30
C ARG A 198 -3.86 20.12 -1.87
N PRO A 199 -4.59 19.44 -0.95
CA PRO A 199 -4.06 19.09 0.36
C PRO A 199 -2.77 18.28 0.28
N ILE A 200 -1.97 18.30 1.36
CA ILE A 200 -0.77 17.48 1.48
C ILE A 200 -1.14 15.99 1.36
N PRO A 201 -0.56 15.25 0.41
CA PRO A 201 -0.89 13.83 0.19
C PRO A 201 -0.42 12.94 1.34
N LYS A 202 -1.14 11.85 1.59
CA LYS A 202 -0.69 10.80 2.52
C LYS A 202 0.53 10.07 1.96
N VAL A 203 1.46 9.73 2.83
CA VAL A 203 2.60 8.86 2.56
C VAL A 203 2.52 7.67 3.51
N ILE A 204 2.01 6.54 3.01
CA ILE A 204 1.92 5.28 3.76
C ILE A 204 3.17 4.48 3.50
N THR A 205 3.94 4.15 4.54
CA THR A 205 5.22 3.43 4.40
C THR A 205 5.11 2.02 4.96
N ALA A 206 4.97 1.02 4.08
CA ALA A 206 4.96 -0.38 4.48
C ALA A 206 6.39 -0.95 4.51
N VAL A 207 6.80 -1.45 5.67
CA VAL A 207 8.17 -1.91 5.96
C VAL A 207 8.15 -3.29 6.59
N PRO A 208 9.05 -4.22 6.20
CA PRO A 208 9.19 -5.50 6.90
C PRO A 208 9.68 -5.32 8.33
N VAL A 209 9.04 -5.99 9.29
CA VAL A 209 9.39 -5.92 10.71
C VAL A 209 9.45 -7.31 11.35
N CYS A 210 10.51 -7.56 12.12
CA CYS A 210 10.68 -8.77 12.94
C CYS A 210 11.36 -8.42 14.27
N ILE A 211 10.64 -8.54 15.38
CA ILE A 211 11.23 -8.45 16.72
C ILE A 211 11.74 -9.84 17.11
N THR A 212 13.06 -9.97 17.21
CA THR A 212 13.72 -11.25 17.48
C THR A 212 15.03 -11.07 18.23
N SER A 213 15.45 -12.13 18.93
CA SER A 213 16.81 -12.26 19.46
C SER A 213 17.77 -12.97 18.49
N ASP A 214 17.26 -13.55 17.41
CA ASP A 214 18.04 -14.29 16.40
C ASP A 214 18.11 -13.50 15.09
N SER A 215 19.02 -12.53 15.05
CA SER A 215 19.20 -11.66 13.89
C SER A 215 19.65 -12.42 12.63
N ASP A 216 20.43 -13.49 12.79
CA ASP A 216 20.90 -14.30 11.66
C ASP A 216 19.72 -15.00 10.98
N LEU A 217 18.83 -15.61 11.78
CA LEU A 217 17.63 -16.25 11.26
C LEU A 217 16.68 -15.22 10.61
N ALA A 218 16.48 -14.05 11.21
CA ALA A 218 15.68 -13.00 10.58
C ALA A 218 16.27 -12.56 9.24
N GLU A 219 17.58 -12.42 9.13
CA GLU A 219 18.24 -12.06 7.88
C GLU A 219 18.04 -13.15 6.80
N GLU A 220 18.08 -14.44 7.15
CA GLU A 220 17.77 -15.53 6.23
C GLU A 220 16.34 -15.43 5.67
N TYR A 221 15.36 -15.17 6.53
CA TYR A 221 13.97 -14.94 6.10
C TYR A 221 13.85 -13.71 5.21
N ALA A 222 14.48 -12.60 5.59
CA ALA A 222 14.44 -11.36 4.82
C ALA A 222 15.08 -11.53 3.43
N LYS A 223 16.22 -12.22 3.33
CA LYS A 223 16.86 -12.59 2.06
C LYS A 223 15.93 -13.40 1.17
N ARG A 224 15.32 -14.45 1.73
CA ARG A 224 14.42 -15.34 1.00
C ARG A 224 13.19 -14.61 0.46
N ASP A 225 12.54 -13.82 1.31
CA ASP A 225 11.23 -13.24 1.00
C ASP A 225 11.33 -11.93 0.23
N PHE A 226 12.42 -11.19 0.41
CA PHE A 226 12.56 -9.84 -0.13
C PHE A 226 13.71 -9.65 -1.11
N GLY A 227 14.60 -10.63 -1.27
CA GLY A 227 15.77 -10.54 -2.16
C GLY A 227 15.41 -10.16 -3.60
N PHE A 228 14.30 -10.71 -4.13
CA PHE A 228 13.88 -10.46 -5.51
C PHE A 228 13.54 -8.99 -5.79
N TYR A 229 13.15 -8.20 -4.78
CA TYR A 229 12.88 -6.77 -4.97
C TYR A 229 14.13 -6.03 -5.43
N GLY A 230 15.32 -6.51 -5.05
CA GLY A 230 16.58 -5.95 -5.52
C GLY A 230 16.75 -5.98 -7.04
N ASP A 231 16.10 -6.91 -7.74
CA ASP A 231 16.23 -7.06 -9.20
C ASP A 231 15.24 -6.18 -9.98
N LEU A 232 14.27 -5.57 -9.28
CA LEU A 232 13.28 -4.71 -9.90
C LEU A 232 13.84 -3.28 -10.05
N PRO A 233 13.86 -2.70 -11.27
CA PRO A 233 14.47 -1.39 -11.51
C PRO A 233 13.94 -0.26 -10.61
N SER A 234 12.64 -0.29 -10.28
CA SER A 234 12.02 0.71 -9.42
C SER A 234 12.55 0.66 -7.98
N TYR A 235 12.81 -0.54 -7.45
CA TYR A 235 13.32 -0.74 -6.09
C TYR A 235 14.83 -0.53 -6.04
N ARG A 236 15.56 -1.00 -7.07
CA ARG A 236 17.00 -0.73 -7.21
C ARG A 236 17.31 0.75 -7.13
N ALA A 237 16.53 1.59 -7.81
CA ALA A 237 16.67 3.04 -7.73
C ALA A 237 16.41 3.60 -6.31
N MET A 238 15.53 3.00 -5.51
CA MET A 238 15.30 3.42 -4.13
C MET A 238 16.47 2.97 -3.23
N LEU A 239 16.97 1.74 -3.39
CA LEU A 239 18.12 1.24 -2.66
C LEU A 239 19.38 2.08 -2.90
N GLU A 240 19.60 2.53 -4.14
CA GLU A 240 20.69 3.46 -4.47
C GLU A 240 20.58 4.80 -3.72
N ARG A 241 19.36 5.29 -3.47
CA ARG A 241 19.13 6.52 -2.69
C ARG A 241 19.39 6.33 -1.20
N GLU A 242 19.16 5.12 -0.69
CA GLU A 242 19.52 4.73 0.68
C GLU A 242 21.02 4.42 0.85
N GLY A 243 21.76 4.25 -0.25
CA GLY A 243 23.13 3.72 -0.21
C GLY A 243 23.20 2.24 0.15
N LEU A 244 22.11 1.47 -0.08
CA LEU A 244 22.00 0.06 0.26
C LEU A 244 22.26 -0.84 -0.95
N ALA A 245 22.95 -1.96 -0.70
CA ALA A 245 23.23 -2.95 -1.73
C ALA A 245 22.09 -3.95 -1.88
N ASN A 246 21.43 -4.33 -0.78
CA ASN A 246 20.43 -5.39 -0.80
C ASN A 246 19.07 -4.89 -0.35
N SER A 247 18.01 -5.51 -0.89
CA SER A 247 16.64 -5.15 -0.55
C SER A 247 16.28 -5.54 0.88
N TRP A 248 16.81 -6.65 1.40
CA TRP A 248 16.54 -7.08 2.78
C TRP A 248 17.18 -6.15 3.83
N ASP A 249 18.15 -5.32 3.46
CA ASP A 249 18.75 -4.32 4.37
C ASP A 249 17.75 -3.22 4.78
N ILE A 250 16.60 -3.14 4.12
CA ILE A 250 15.47 -2.27 4.50
C ILE A 250 14.68 -2.82 5.69
N ALA A 251 14.72 -4.14 5.93
CA ALA A 251 13.92 -4.79 6.96
C ALA A 251 14.37 -4.38 8.36
N LEU A 252 13.41 -4.02 9.22
CA LEU A 252 13.68 -3.68 10.61
C LEU A 252 13.63 -4.95 11.46
N SER A 253 14.80 -5.36 11.96
CA SER A 253 14.96 -6.64 12.65
C SER A 253 15.86 -6.50 13.86
N GLY A 254 15.44 -7.02 15.01
CA GLY A 254 16.22 -6.94 16.24
C GLY A 254 15.34 -6.79 17.48
N SER A 255 15.85 -6.09 18.50
CA SER A 255 15.08 -5.84 19.72
C SER A 255 13.89 -4.90 19.47
N PHE A 256 12.94 -4.91 20.39
CA PHE A 256 11.81 -3.97 20.37
C PHE A 256 12.26 -2.51 20.23
N GLU A 257 13.30 -2.10 20.97
CA GLU A 257 13.82 -0.73 20.96
C GLU A 257 14.40 -0.36 19.59
N GLN A 258 15.19 -1.26 18.99
CA GLN A 258 15.78 -1.03 17.66
C GLN A 258 14.69 -0.92 16.58
N VAL A 259 13.68 -1.78 16.65
CA VAL A 259 12.53 -1.75 15.74
C VAL A 259 11.70 -0.48 15.94
N ALA A 260 11.42 -0.10 17.19
CA ALA A 260 10.66 1.11 17.51
C ALA A 260 11.36 2.39 17.02
N GLU A 261 12.67 2.51 17.23
CA GLU A 261 13.49 3.59 16.69
C GLU A 261 13.45 3.59 15.16
N GLY A 262 13.62 2.42 14.54
CA GLY A 262 13.52 2.24 13.10
C GLY A 262 12.19 2.74 12.54
N LEU A 263 11.06 2.36 13.14
CA LEU A 263 9.72 2.80 12.74
C LEU A 263 9.54 4.31 12.92
N GLN A 264 10.04 4.88 14.03
CA GLN A 264 9.98 6.32 14.27
C GLN A 264 10.75 7.11 13.19
N ASN A 265 11.89 6.58 12.71
CA ASN A 265 12.64 7.21 11.61
C ASN A 265 11.83 7.36 10.32
N TYR A 266 10.90 6.44 10.03
CA TYR A 266 9.98 6.57 8.89
C TYR A 266 8.97 7.70 9.09
N ALA A 267 8.41 7.82 10.29
CA ALA A 267 7.50 8.92 10.62
C ALA A 267 8.22 10.28 10.51
N ASP A 268 9.43 10.39 11.07
CA ASP A 268 10.24 11.61 11.03
C ASP A 268 10.73 11.96 9.62
N ALA A 269 10.85 10.95 8.73
CA ALA A 269 11.15 11.15 7.31
C ALA A 269 9.97 11.71 6.51
N GLY A 270 8.77 11.82 7.10
CA GLY A 270 7.57 12.30 6.43
C GLY A 270 6.57 11.19 6.05
N GLY A 271 6.74 9.98 6.57
CA GLY A 271 5.70 8.96 6.55
C GLY A 271 4.52 9.41 7.41
N THR A 272 3.36 9.63 6.78
CA THR A 272 2.14 10.01 7.52
C THR A 272 1.56 8.84 8.30
N GLN A 273 1.83 7.61 7.84
CA GLN A 273 1.49 6.37 8.53
C GLN A 273 2.59 5.34 8.22
N VAL A 274 2.99 4.60 9.24
CA VAL A 274 3.93 3.49 9.10
C VAL A 274 3.16 2.17 9.24
N VAL A 275 3.37 1.24 8.33
CA VAL A 275 2.67 -0.05 8.29
C VAL A 275 3.69 -1.17 8.48
N ALA A 276 3.60 -1.88 9.59
CA ALA A 276 4.48 -3.00 9.89
C ALA A 276 4.03 -4.25 9.11
N ALA A 277 4.88 -4.77 8.23
CA ALA A 277 4.69 -6.05 7.56
C ALA A 277 5.49 -7.14 8.27
N ILE A 278 4.77 -7.93 9.04
CA ILE A 278 5.37 -8.90 9.96
C ILE A 278 5.92 -10.08 9.19
N TYR A 279 7.19 -10.41 9.41
CA TYR A 279 7.87 -11.52 8.78
C TYR A 279 8.70 -12.31 9.79
N GLY A 280 9.33 -13.41 9.36
CA GLY A 280 10.13 -14.28 10.23
C GLY A 280 9.41 -15.56 10.65
N PRO A 281 9.96 -16.33 11.61
CA PRO A 281 9.33 -17.52 12.19
C PRO A 281 8.00 -17.20 12.88
N ASP A 282 7.07 -18.16 12.95
CA ASP A 282 5.73 -17.91 13.50
C ASP A 282 5.74 -17.39 14.94
N GLU A 283 6.63 -17.89 15.81
CA GLU A 283 6.76 -17.40 17.20
C GLU A 283 7.19 -15.92 17.26
N ASP A 284 8.13 -15.51 16.39
CA ASP A 284 8.58 -14.11 16.32
C ASP A 284 7.52 -13.21 15.67
N ARG A 285 6.70 -13.74 14.76
CA ARG A 285 5.58 -12.98 14.17
C ARG A 285 4.54 -12.63 15.23
N GLU A 286 4.10 -13.59 16.02
CA GLU A 286 3.15 -13.35 17.13
C GLU A 286 3.72 -12.38 18.16
N ARG A 287 4.99 -12.56 18.54
CA ARG A 287 5.70 -11.62 19.43
C ARG A 287 5.72 -10.21 18.85
N THR A 288 6.10 -10.07 17.59
CA THR A 288 6.21 -8.76 16.92
C THR A 288 4.86 -8.03 16.91
N ILE A 289 3.78 -8.72 16.56
CA ILE A 289 2.41 -8.15 16.54
C ILE A 289 2.03 -7.61 17.92
N SER A 290 2.25 -8.40 18.98
CA SER A 290 1.87 -8.02 20.34
C SER A 290 2.75 -6.92 20.91
N GLU A 291 4.07 -7.01 20.71
CA GLU A 291 5.01 -6.05 21.30
C GLU A 291 4.92 -4.67 20.64
N LEU A 292 4.75 -4.59 19.31
CA LEU A 292 4.57 -3.32 18.60
C LEU A 292 3.32 -2.55 19.06
N ALA A 293 2.29 -3.24 19.58
CA ALA A 293 1.10 -2.59 20.11
C ALA A 293 1.41 -1.69 21.33
N GLN A 294 2.57 -1.83 21.96
CA GLN A 294 3.03 -0.92 23.02
C GLN A 294 3.29 0.50 22.50
N LEU A 295 3.56 0.69 21.21
CA LEU A 295 3.80 2.00 20.58
C LEU A 295 2.51 2.79 20.31
N ILE A 296 1.35 2.18 20.54
CA ILE A 296 0.02 2.75 20.24
C ILE A 296 -0.58 3.43 21.49
N ARG A 297 -0.05 3.13 22.68
CA ARG A 297 -0.57 3.57 23.98
C ARG A 297 -0.15 4.98 24.37
#